data_AF-A0A4Y9S3N8-F1
#
_entry.id   AF-A0A4Y9S3N8-F1
#
_cell.length_a   1.000
_cell.length_b   1.000
_cell.length_c   1.000
_cell.angle_alpha   90.00
_cell.angle_beta   90.00
_cell.angle_gamma   90.00
#
_symmetry.space_group_name_H-M   'P 1'
#
loop_
_entity.id
_entity.type
_entity.pdbx_description
1 polymer ?
#
loop_
_entity_poly.entity_id
_entity_poly.type
_entity_poly.pdbx_seq_one_letter_code
_entity_poly.pdbx_strand_id
1 'polypeptide(L)'
;MSVWRFASHEPTPANDDIVPGFVVGQLLNLVRIINESAQLAAKSTNIDTRRLRLDLAREKLREFEFIAAKYPRIKATNLNELKAGIAAIQVEIDATFELHPLQRGGIYDGWEYRAVMHFSTPLEHLLLHGTRDLEQTRMPGAPPGDYGHWRARTKTLRQMGVDMDEPAPAWVPLEVQVRNGDDWGYRDFLVALRLAAETPGLIEHRHNAVFAAASDPRWGKYRGLIGHRAEDLCGWFFPRFIDTIPGLPYTAVTAMWDVALDTPNRISDASDDQLLKIKGIGPVTLRKLRARCAEILEGRDEVRLDRIRQSK
;
A
#
# COMPACT_ATOMS: atom_id res chain seq x y z
N MET A 1 -17.96 -23.36 20.05
CA MET A 1 -18.96 -24.27 19.44
C MET A 1 -18.96 -25.58 20.21
N SER A 2 -20.10 -25.94 20.81
CA SER A 2 -20.33 -27.24 21.43
C SER A 2 -20.14 -28.35 20.40
N VAL A 3 -19.31 -29.33 20.76
CA VAL A 3 -19.01 -30.51 19.94
C VAL A 3 -20.26 -31.38 19.90
N TRP A 4 -21.01 -31.30 18.82
CA TRP A 4 -22.22 -32.10 18.59
C TRP A 4 -21.85 -33.59 18.56
N ARG A 5 -22.29 -34.31 19.60
CA ARG A 5 -22.17 -35.77 19.67
C ARG A 5 -23.52 -36.36 19.32
N PHE A 6 -23.62 -36.97 18.13
CA PHE A 6 -24.71 -37.88 17.79
C PHE A 6 -24.65 -39.22 18.55
N ALA A 7 -23.69 -39.36 19.48
CA ALA A 7 -23.49 -40.56 20.25
C ALA A 7 -24.46 -40.61 21.42
N SER A 8 -25.72 -40.96 21.13
CA SER A 8 -26.55 -41.80 21.97
C SER A 8 -27.97 -41.79 21.40
N HIS A 9 -28.28 -42.73 20.51
CA HIS A 9 -29.55 -43.46 20.50
C HIS A 9 -29.35 -44.61 19.54
N GLU A 10 -29.18 -45.80 20.09
CA GLU A 10 -29.26 -47.04 19.34
C GLU A 10 -30.59 -47.04 18.57
N PRO A 11 -30.58 -47.27 17.24
CA PRO A 11 -31.83 -47.41 16.50
C PRO A 11 -32.54 -48.65 17.05
N THR A 12 -33.60 -48.43 17.83
CA THR A 12 -34.46 -49.50 18.33
C THR A 12 -35.46 -49.85 17.23
N PRO A 13 -35.44 -51.09 16.70
CA PRO A 13 -36.41 -51.50 15.69
C PRO A 13 -37.80 -51.53 16.31
N ALA A 14 -38.74 -50.78 15.74
CA ALA A 14 -40.16 -51.08 15.93
C ALA A 14 -40.44 -52.42 15.22
N ASN A 15 -41.27 -53.27 15.83
CA ASN A 15 -41.57 -54.62 15.36
C ASN A 15 -41.98 -54.68 13.87
N ASP A 16 -41.56 -55.78 13.25
CA ASP A 16 -42.00 -56.38 11.98
C ASP A 16 -41.55 -55.76 10.65
N ASP A 17 -40.46 -55.00 10.65
CA ASP A 17 -39.61 -54.90 9.45
C ASP A 17 -38.18 -54.56 9.89
N ILE A 18 -37.27 -55.52 9.69
CA ILE A 18 -35.89 -55.44 10.18
C ILE A 18 -35.14 -54.43 9.30
N VAL A 19 -34.84 -53.24 9.84
CA VAL A 19 -33.83 -52.37 9.21
C VAL A 19 -32.53 -53.19 9.15
N PRO A 20 -31.98 -53.46 7.96
CA PRO A 20 -30.82 -54.33 7.87
C PRO A 20 -29.64 -53.75 8.66
N GLY A 21 -28.94 -54.58 9.44
CA GLY A 21 -27.84 -54.11 10.31
C GLY A 21 -26.73 -53.36 9.55
N PHE A 22 -26.53 -53.67 8.27
CA PHE A 22 -25.58 -52.94 7.41
C PHE A 22 -26.03 -51.50 7.15
N VAL A 23 -27.33 -51.22 7.07
CA VAL A 23 -27.90 -49.87 6.89
C VAL A 23 -27.64 -49.02 8.12
N VAL A 24 -27.84 -49.60 9.32
CA VAL A 24 -27.52 -48.94 10.59
C VAL A 24 -26.04 -48.61 10.68
N GLY A 25 -25.16 -49.58 10.35
CA GLY A 25 -23.71 -49.36 10.32
C GLY A 25 -23.29 -48.27 9.32
N GLN A 26 -23.91 -48.23 8.14
CA GLN A 26 -23.68 -47.19 7.14
C GLN A 26 -24.07 -45.80 7.66
N LEU A 27 -25.26 -45.66 8.26
CA LEU A 27 -25.73 -44.39 8.81
C LEU A 27 -24.86 -43.89 9.96
N LEU A 28 -24.42 -44.77 10.86
CA LEU A 28 -23.47 -44.41 11.93
C LEU A 28 -22.14 -43.92 11.36
N ASN A 29 -21.63 -44.57 10.30
CA ASN A 29 -20.42 -44.13 9.64
C ASN A 29 -20.59 -42.77 8.94
N LEU A 30 -21.72 -42.53 8.28
CA LEU A 30 -22.04 -41.24 7.68
C LEU A 30 -22.08 -40.12 8.72
N VAL A 31 -22.77 -40.36 9.85
CA VAL A 31 -22.82 -39.42 10.97
C VAL A 31 -21.43 -39.08 11.51
N ARG A 32 -20.56 -40.09 11.65
CA ARG A 32 -19.16 -39.88 12.05
C ARG A 32 -18.43 -38.96 11.06
N ILE A 33 -18.51 -39.26 9.76
CA ILE A 33 -17.84 -38.48 8.71
C ILE A 33 -18.36 -37.04 8.66
N ILE A 34 -19.68 -36.83 8.77
CA ILE A 34 -20.30 -35.50 8.79
C ILE A 34 -19.75 -34.69 9.98
N ASN A 35 -19.73 -35.27 11.17
CA ASN A 35 -19.25 -34.60 12.38
C ASN A 35 -17.76 -34.26 12.30
N GLU A 36 -16.92 -35.21 11.90
CA GLU A 36 -15.48 -34.99 11.73
C GLU A 36 -15.22 -33.88 10.70
N SER A 37 -15.92 -33.93 9.57
CA SER A 37 -15.75 -32.96 8.49
C SER A 37 -16.25 -31.57 8.88
N ALA A 38 -17.42 -31.45 9.53
CA ALA A 38 -17.93 -30.19 10.02
C ALA A 38 -17.03 -29.57 11.11
N GLN A 39 -16.47 -30.40 12.01
CA GLN A 39 -15.53 -29.91 13.02
C GLN A 39 -14.21 -29.44 12.40
N LEU A 40 -13.70 -30.16 11.41
CA LEU A 40 -12.51 -29.74 10.67
C LEU A 40 -12.79 -28.43 9.90
N ALA A 41 -13.96 -28.29 9.29
CA ALA A 41 -14.38 -27.06 8.62
C ALA A 41 -14.52 -25.87 9.59
N ALA A 42 -14.98 -26.11 10.81
CA ALA A 42 -15.10 -25.08 11.84
C ALA A 42 -13.75 -24.66 12.46
N LYS A 43 -12.79 -25.59 12.57
CA LYS A 43 -11.51 -25.35 13.28
C LYS A 43 -10.34 -25.00 12.38
N SER A 44 -10.39 -25.35 11.10
CA SER A 44 -9.28 -25.12 10.18
C SER A 44 -9.06 -23.62 9.92
N THR A 45 -7.80 -23.19 9.91
CA THR A 45 -7.40 -21.83 9.52
C THR A 45 -7.27 -21.67 8.00
N ASN A 46 -7.16 -22.76 7.25
CA ASN A 46 -7.05 -22.75 5.79
C ASN A 46 -8.45 -22.76 5.15
N ILE A 47 -8.81 -21.69 4.45
CA ILE A 47 -10.15 -21.49 3.89
C ILE A 47 -10.55 -22.55 2.85
N ASP A 48 -9.61 -23.01 2.02
CA ASP A 48 -9.87 -24.06 1.02
C ASP A 48 -10.18 -25.39 1.71
N THR A 49 -9.45 -25.69 2.78
CA THR A 49 -9.72 -26.85 3.64
C THR A 49 -11.08 -26.73 4.32
N ARG A 50 -11.45 -25.54 4.81
CA ARG A 50 -12.78 -25.30 5.39
C ARG A 50 -13.87 -25.62 4.37
N ARG A 51 -13.74 -25.10 3.13
CA ARG A 51 -14.69 -25.32 2.04
C ARG A 51 -14.79 -26.80 1.66
N LEU A 52 -13.67 -27.47 1.39
CA LEU A 52 -13.66 -28.89 1.02
C LEU A 52 -14.30 -29.79 2.10
N ARG A 53 -14.01 -29.50 3.37
CA ARG A 53 -14.57 -30.27 4.50
C ARG A 53 -16.06 -29.97 4.71
N LEU A 54 -16.49 -28.74 4.47
CA LEU A 54 -17.90 -28.38 4.51
C LEU A 54 -18.68 -29.04 3.35
N ASP A 55 -18.13 -29.04 2.14
CA ASP A 55 -18.72 -29.70 0.98
C ASP A 55 -18.88 -31.20 1.22
N LEU A 56 -17.86 -31.87 1.77
CA LEU A 56 -17.94 -33.28 2.17
C LEU A 56 -19.01 -33.51 3.24
N ALA A 57 -19.10 -32.66 4.26
CA ALA A 57 -20.14 -32.77 5.29
C ALA A 57 -21.55 -32.64 4.70
N ARG A 58 -21.75 -31.73 3.73
CA ARG A 58 -23.02 -31.52 3.04
C ARG A 58 -23.38 -32.71 2.13
N GLU A 59 -22.41 -33.24 1.40
CA GLU A 59 -22.61 -34.43 0.57
C GLU A 59 -23.06 -35.63 1.43
N LYS A 60 -22.35 -35.90 2.53
CA LYS A 60 -22.67 -37.02 3.41
C LYS A 60 -23.96 -36.82 4.19
N LEU A 61 -24.33 -35.58 4.50
CA LEU A 61 -25.63 -35.25 5.06
C LEU A 61 -26.76 -35.59 4.08
N ARG A 62 -26.62 -35.26 2.79
CA ARG A 62 -27.61 -35.64 1.76
C ARG A 62 -27.72 -37.16 1.61
N GLU A 63 -26.59 -37.88 1.65
CA GLU A 63 -26.56 -39.34 1.62
C GLU A 63 -27.29 -39.95 2.84
N PHE A 64 -27.04 -39.40 4.03
CA PHE A 64 -27.73 -39.77 5.26
C PHE A 64 -29.24 -39.54 5.15
N GLU A 65 -29.67 -38.37 4.68
CA GLU A 65 -31.10 -38.05 4.51
C GLU A 65 -31.77 -38.96 3.49
N PHE A 66 -31.10 -39.27 2.39
CA PHE A 66 -31.62 -40.17 1.37
C PHE A 66 -31.84 -41.59 1.92
N ILE A 67 -30.90 -42.10 2.71
CA ILE A 67 -31.04 -43.42 3.35
C ILE A 67 -32.10 -43.36 4.45
N ALA A 68 -32.08 -42.35 5.32
CA ALA A 68 -33.05 -42.20 6.39
C ALA A 68 -34.50 -42.05 5.88
N ALA A 69 -34.71 -41.38 4.74
CA ALA A 69 -36.02 -41.26 4.10
C ALA A 69 -36.58 -42.61 3.63
N LYS A 70 -35.72 -43.56 3.24
CA LYS A 70 -36.11 -44.93 2.87
C LYS A 70 -36.47 -45.80 4.07
N TYR A 71 -36.07 -45.40 5.27
CA TYR A 71 -36.32 -46.13 6.52
C TYR A 71 -36.93 -45.19 7.57
N PRO A 72 -38.24 -44.86 7.48
CA PRO A 72 -38.90 -43.87 8.34
C PRO A 72 -38.86 -44.17 9.85
N ARG A 73 -38.53 -45.41 10.23
CA ARG A 73 -38.34 -45.85 11.62
C ARG A 73 -37.02 -45.37 12.23
N ILE A 74 -36.06 -44.92 11.41
CA ILE A 74 -34.80 -44.36 11.88
C ILE A 74 -35.03 -42.89 12.26
N LYS A 75 -34.90 -42.57 13.54
CA LYS A 75 -35.01 -41.20 14.06
C LYS A 75 -33.62 -40.61 14.26
N ALA A 76 -33.34 -39.50 13.59
CA ALA A 76 -32.14 -38.71 13.81
C ALA A 76 -32.45 -37.58 14.80
N THR A 77 -32.01 -37.71 16.04
CA THR A 77 -32.05 -36.63 17.03
C THR A 77 -31.10 -35.50 16.61
N ASN A 78 -31.48 -34.24 16.79
CA ASN A 78 -30.61 -33.06 16.56
C ASN A 78 -30.16 -32.82 15.11
N LEU A 79 -30.79 -33.47 14.12
CA LEU A 79 -30.49 -33.27 12.69
C LEU A 79 -30.66 -31.80 12.26
N ASN A 80 -31.68 -31.11 12.79
CA ASN A 80 -31.94 -29.71 12.48
C ASN A 80 -30.85 -28.78 13.03
N GLU A 81 -30.30 -29.10 14.20
CA GLU A 81 -29.21 -28.32 14.81
C GLU A 81 -27.90 -28.53 14.05
N LEU A 82 -27.63 -29.76 13.60
CA LEU A 82 -26.50 -30.05 12.71
C LEU A 82 -26.59 -29.29 11.39
N LYS A 83 -27.79 -29.24 10.77
CA LYS A 83 -28.05 -28.43 9.58
C LYS A 83 -27.80 -26.95 9.82
N ALA A 84 -28.29 -26.42 10.93
CA ALA A 84 -28.09 -25.02 11.31
C ALA A 84 -26.60 -24.73 11.53
N GLY A 85 -25.84 -25.63 12.17
CA GLY A 85 -24.40 -25.50 12.36
C GLY A 85 -23.62 -25.49 11.03
N ILE A 86 -23.94 -26.41 10.12
CA ILE A 86 -23.35 -26.45 8.77
C ILE A 86 -23.69 -25.16 7.99
N ALA A 87 -24.92 -24.67 8.09
CA ALA A 87 -25.32 -23.41 7.47
C ALA A 87 -24.59 -22.20 8.06
N ALA A 88 -24.38 -22.15 9.37
CA ALA A 88 -23.60 -21.09 10.02
C ALA A 88 -22.14 -21.08 9.54
N ILE A 89 -21.50 -22.26 9.47
CA ILE A 89 -20.13 -22.38 8.93
C ILE A 89 -20.09 -21.93 7.47
N GLN A 90 -21.13 -22.23 6.67
CA GLN A 90 -21.22 -21.76 5.28
C GLN A 90 -21.25 -20.23 5.20
N VAL A 91 -22.11 -19.58 5.99
CA VAL A 91 -22.21 -18.12 6.03
C VAL A 91 -20.87 -17.48 6.40
N GLU A 92 -20.16 -18.05 7.38
CA GLU A 92 -18.81 -17.58 7.75
C GLU A 92 -17.79 -17.75 6.61
N ILE A 93 -17.81 -18.88 5.91
CA ILE A 93 -16.92 -19.13 4.77
C ILE A 93 -17.22 -18.15 3.64
N ASP A 94 -18.49 -17.96 3.29
CA ASP A 94 -18.92 -17.06 2.21
C ASP A 94 -18.53 -15.62 2.52
N ALA A 95 -18.80 -15.15 3.75
CA ALA A 95 -18.35 -13.83 4.21
C ALA A 95 -16.81 -13.68 4.15
N THR A 96 -16.05 -14.75 4.39
CA THR A 96 -14.59 -14.72 4.24
C THR A 96 -14.17 -14.62 2.77
N PHE A 97 -14.90 -15.25 1.84
CA PHE A 97 -14.60 -15.18 0.41
C PHE A 97 -14.91 -13.81 -0.21
N GLU A 98 -15.86 -13.07 0.37
CA GLU A 98 -16.12 -11.67 0.03
C GLU A 98 -14.93 -10.75 0.37
N LEU A 99 -14.08 -11.14 1.33
CA LEU A 99 -12.86 -10.40 1.66
C LEU A 99 -11.81 -10.51 0.55
N HIS A 100 -11.04 -9.44 0.37
CA HIS A 100 -9.86 -9.44 -0.49
C HIS A 100 -8.90 -10.56 -0.07
N PRO A 101 -8.23 -11.28 -1.01
CA PRO A 101 -7.38 -12.43 -0.68
C PRO A 101 -6.36 -12.21 0.44
N LEU A 102 -5.74 -11.02 0.48
CA LEU A 102 -4.80 -10.66 1.55
C LEU A 102 -5.45 -10.67 2.94
N GLN A 103 -6.73 -10.35 3.07
CA GLN A 103 -7.42 -10.19 4.35
C GLN A 103 -8.07 -11.49 4.86
N ARG A 104 -8.21 -12.52 4.02
CA ARG A 104 -8.82 -13.82 4.37
C ARG A 104 -8.12 -14.54 5.51
N GLY A 105 -6.85 -14.24 5.76
CA GLY A 105 -6.09 -14.78 6.90
C GLY A 105 -6.49 -14.20 8.26
N GLY A 106 -7.39 -13.22 8.32
CA GLY A 106 -7.85 -12.59 9.56
C GLY A 106 -6.83 -11.68 10.24
N ILE A 107 -5.62 -11.58 9.69
CA ILE A 107 -4.52 -10.73 10.18
C ILE A 107 -4.72 -9.27 9.78
N TYR A 108 -5.37 -9.01 8.65
CA TYR A 108 -5.56 -7.67 8.12
C TYR A 108 -6.97 -7.17 8.41
N ASP A 109 -7.14 -5.86 8.54
CA ASP A 109 -8.41 -5.23 8.90
C ASP A 109 -8.75 -3.97 8.09
N GLY A 110 -8.07 -3.78 6.95
CA GLY A 110 -8.31 -2.67 6.03
C GLY A 110 -7.08 -2.36 5.20
N TRP A 111 -7.05 -1.14 4.69
CA TRP A 111 -5.96 -0.61 3.88
C TRP A 111 -5.45 0.72 4.43
N GLU A 112 -4.17 0.96 4.23
CA GLU A 112 -3.52 2.22 4.56
C GLU A 112 -2.74 2.70 3.34
N TYR A 113 -2.89 3.98 3.00
CA TYR A 113 -2.12 4.55 1.91
C TYR A 113 -0.70 4.91 2.37
N ARG A 114 0.32 4.43 1.64
CA ARG A 114 1.72 4.74 1.92
C ARG A 114 2.33 5.49 0.73
N ALA A 115 2.47 6.80 0.91
CA ALA A 115 3.25 7.65 0.01
C ALA A 115 4.75 7.32 0.08
N VAL A 116 5.43 7.44 -1.04
CA VAL A 116 6.90 7.38 -1.13
C VAL A 116 7.48 8.66 -0.53
N MET A 117 8.47 8.55 0.37
CA MET A 117 9.03 9.71 1.10
C MET A 117 10.19 10.38 0.34
N HIS A 118 9.91 10.97 -0.82
CA HIS A 118 10.90 11.59 -1.70
C HIS A 118 10.55 13.05 -1.98
N PHE A 119 11.55 13.88 -2.30
CA PHE A 119 11.29 15.27 -2.73
C PHE A 119 10.46 15.33 -4.00
N SER A 120 10.48 14.30 -4.85
CA SER A 120 9.67 14.18 -6.07
C SER A 120 8.20 13.84 -5.83
N THR A 121 7.83 13.41 -4.63
CA THR A 121 6.45 13.06 -4.28
C THR A 121 5.59 14.33 -4.22
N PRO A 122 4.51 14.45 -5.02
CA PRO A 122 3.62 15.60 -4.98
C PRO A 122 2.91 15.77 -3.64
N LEU A 123 2.54 17.02 -3.31
CA LEU A 123 1.88 17.36 -2.05
C LEU A 123 0.64 16.50 -1.78
N GLU A 124 -0.21 16.28 -2.79
CA GLU A 124 -1.45 15.50 -2.64
C GLU A 124 -1.20 14.07 -2.14
N HIS A 125 -0.13 13.41 -2.61
CA HIS A 125 0.23 12.07 -2.17
C HIS A 125 0.76 12.07 -0.73
N LEU A 126 1.58 13.06 -0.37
CA LEU A 126 2.06 13.19 1.02
C LEU A 126 0.90 13.43 2.00
N LEU A 127 -0.10 14.19 1.59
CA LEU A 127 -1.30 14.44 2.40
C LEU A 127 -2.14 13.17 2.58
N LEU A 128 -2.21 12.32 1.56
CA LEU A 128 -2.89 11.02 1.64
C LEU A 128 -2.16 10.00 2.54
N HIS A 129 -0.87 10.19 2.84
CA HIS A 129 -0.11 9.22 3.62
C HIS A 129 -0.77 8.91 4.99
N GLY A 130 -0.97 7.61 5.24
CA GLY A 130 -1.63 7.05 6.42
C GLY A 130 -3.15 7.23 6.48
N THR A 131 -3.77 7.71 5.40
CA THR A 131 -5.23 7.59 5.24
C THR A 131 -5.64 6.12 5.21
N ARG A 132 -6.81 5.85 5.76
CA ARG A 132 -7.29 4.49 6.00
C ARG A 132 -8.55 4.25 5.18
N ASP A 133 -8.59 3.13 4.50
CA ASP A 133 -9.81 2.57 3.95
C ASP A 133 -10.21 1.35 4.78
N LEU A 134 -11.42 1.38 5.33
CA LEU A 134 -11.97 0.29 6.14
C LEU A 134 -12.66 -0.76 5.26
N GLU A 135 -12.81 -0.52 3.96
CA GLU A 135 -13.35 -1.49 3.02
C GLU A 135 -12.42 -2.71 2.93
N GLN A 136 -12.99 -3.88 3.20
CA GLN A 136 -12.25 -5.14 3.32
C GLN A 136 -12.42 -6.03 2.09
N THR A 137 -13.48 -5.80 1.30
CA THR A 137 -13.82 -6.65 0.17
C THR A 137 -12.97 -6.37 -1.07
N ARG A 138 -12.45 -5.16 -1.20
CA ARG A 138 -11.63 -4.75 -2.35
C ARG A 138 -10.46 -3.88 -1.93
N MET A 139 -9.40 -3.94 -2.74
CA MET A 139 -8.34 -2.94 -2.66
C MET A 139 -8.90 -1.60 -3.16
N PRO A 140 -8.60 -0.47 -2.49
CA PRO A 140 -8.98 0.84 -3.00
C PRO A 140 -8.33 1.07 -4.37
N GLY A 141 -8.94 1.95 -5.18
CA GLY A 141 -8.43 2.27 -6.51
C GLY A 141 -6.95 2.67 -6.46
N ALA A 142 -6.19 2.26 -7.48
CA ALA A 142 -4.80 2.68 -7.61
C ALA A 142 -4.75 4.21 -7.59
N PRO A 143 -3.95 4.83 -6.71
CA PRO A 143 -3.70 6.25 -6.79
C PRO A 143 -3.04 6.56 -8.14
N PRO A 144 -3.28 7.74 -8.73
CA PRO A 144 -2.60 8.13 -9.94
C PRO A 144 -1.08 8.18 -9.72
N GLY A 145 -0.31 7.46 -10.55
CA GLY A 145 1.16 7.52 -10.59
C GLY A 145 1.93 6.67 -9.57
N ASP A 146 3.26 6.75 -9.64
CA ASP A 146 4.21 5.91 -8.88
C ASP A 146 4.58 6.47 -7.49
N TYR A 147 3.77 7.39 -6.96
CA TYR A 147 4.10 8.17 -5.76
C TYR A 147 3.63 7.55 -4.44
N GLY A 148 2.99 6.38 -4.50
CA GLY A 148 2.63 5.59 -3.32
C GLY A 148 1.72 4.42 -3.66
N HIS A 149 1.37 3.64 -2.66
CA HIS A 149 0.56 2.44 -2.83
C HIS A 149 -0.35 2.19 -1.62
N TRP A 150 -1.43 1.46 -1.85
CA TRP A 150 -2.24 0.91 -0.76
C TRP A 150 -1.56 -0.32 -0.19
N ARG A 151 -1.35 -0.34 1.12
CA ARG A 151 -0.81 -1.48 1.86
C ARG A 151 -1.92 -2.07 2.73
N ALA A 152 -2.04 -3.39 2.73
CA ALA A 152 -2.95 -4.06 3.65
C ALA A 152 -2.50 -3.78 5.09
N ARG A 153 -3.42 -3.25 5.90
CA ARG A 153 -3.14 -2.91 7.30
C ARG A 153 -3.32 -4.16 8.15
N THR A 154 -2.32 -4.48 8.95
CA THR A 154 -2.39 -5.56 9.93
C THR A 154 -3.11 -5.09 11.19
N LYS A 155 -3.91 -5.96 11.77
CA LYS A 155 -4.42 -5.83 13.14
C LYS A 155 -3.24 -5.71 14.10
N THR A 156 -3.45 -4.97 15.17
CA THR A 156 -2.51 -4.97 16.29
C THR A 156 -2.49 -6.33 16.99
N LEU A 157 -1.41 -6.64 17.69
CA LEU A 157 -1.25 -7.80 18.55
C LEU A 157 -2.45 -7.94 19.50
N ARG A 158 -2.86 -6.84 20.14
CA ARG A 158 -4.05 -6.79 21.00
C ARG A 158 -5.34 -7.12 20.24
N GLN A 159 -5.53 -6.59 19.03
CA GLN A 159 -6.66 -6.94 18.17
C GLN A 159 -6.63 -8.41 17.71
N MET A 160 -5.45 -9.03 17.69
CA MET A 160 -5.26 -10.46 17.45
C MET A 160 -5.39 -11.30 18.74
N GLY A 161 -5.69 -10.69 19.89
CA GLY A 161 -5.84 -11.38 21.18
C GLY A 161 -4.53 -11.64 21.93
N VAL A 162 -3.42 -11.05 21.49
CA VAL A 162 -2.13 -11.09 22.18
C VAL A 162 -2.00 -9.83 23.03
N ASP A 163 -1.97 -9.98 24.35
CA ASP A 163 -1.82 -8.86 25.28
C ASP A 163 -0.36 -8.40 25.34
N MET A 164 0.06 -7.74 24.25
CA MET A 164 1.41 -7.20 24.07
C MET A 164 1.30 -5.87 23.32
N ASP A 165 2.14 -4.91 23.71
CA ASP A 165 2.28 -3.65 23.00
C ASP A 165 3.00 -3.86 21.66
N GLU A 166 2.65 -3.05 20.67
CA GLU A 166 3.38 -3.04 19.40
C GLU A 166 4.82 -2.56 19.63
N PRO A 167 5.83 -3.21 19.03
CA PRO A 167 7.20 -2.75 19.13
C PRO A 167 7.31 -1.34 18.55
N ALA A 168 7.80 -0.39 19.35
CA ALA A 168 7.98 0.98 18.90
C ALA A 168 8.98 1.06 17.73
N PRO A 169 8.82 2.01 16.78
CA PRO A 169 9.75 2.20 15.65
C PRO A 169 11.20 2.55 16.05
N ALA A 170 11.45 2.83 17.34
CA ALA A 170 12.70 3.35 17.87
C ALA A 170 13.93 2.43 17.68
N TRP A 171 13.73 1.17 17.27
CA TRP A 171 14.83 0.21 16.99
C TRP A 171 15.42 0.36 15.59
N VAL A 172 14.89 1.25 14.76
CA VAL A 172 15.22 1.40 13.35
C VAL A 172 15.98 2.71 13.12
N PRO A 173 17.08 2.74 12.34
CA PRO A 173 17.76 3.99 11.99
C PRO A 173 16.82 4.99 11.31
N LEU A 174 17.02 6.29 11.53
CA LEU A 174 16.17 7.35 10.98
C LEU A 174 15.97 7.21 9.45
N GLU A 175 17.03 6.95 8.70
CA GLU A 175 16.97 6.77 7.25
C GLU A 175 16.04 5.63 6.82
N VAL A 176 16.03 4.54 7.60
CA VAL A 176 15.15 3.39 7.35
C VAL A 176 13.71 3.73 7.73
N GLN A 177 13.49 4.47 8.82
CA GLN A 177 12.16 4.98 9.18
C GLN A 177 11.61 5.92 8.10
N VAL A 178 12.44 6.81 7.56
CA VAL A 178 12.11 7.70 6.45
C VAL A 178 11.75 6.89 5.20
N ARG A 179 12.62 5.96 4.80
CA ARG A 179 12.43 5.14 3.60
C ARG A 179 11.15 4.29 3.66
N ASN A 180 10.81 3.77 4.84
CA ASN A 180 9.60 2.97 5.04
C ASN A 180 8.35 3.84 5.23
N GLY A 181 8.50 5.16 5.36
CA GLY A 181 7.40 6.07 5.63
C GLY A 181 6.81 5.92 7.03
N ASP A 182 7.63 5.54 8.01
CA ASP A 182 7.23 5.38 9.41
C ASP A 182 7.58 6.62 10.27
N ASP A 183 8.49 7.49 9.80
CA ASP A 183 8.76 8.77 10.45
C ASP A 183 7.78 9.85 9.97
N TRP A 184 6.70 10.01 10.72
CA TRP A 184 5.68 11.05 10.51
C TRP A 184 6.25 12.46 10.49
N GLY A 185 7.34 12.73 11.23
CA GLY A 185 7.98 14.03 11.18
C GLY A 185 8.60 14.33 9.81
N TYR A 186 9.07 13.31 9.08
CA TYR A 186 9.72 13.50 7.80
C TYR A 186 8.69 13.74 6.71
N ARG A 187 7.55 13.04 6.81
CA ARG A 187 6.36 13.40 6.03
C ARG A 187 6.02 14.87 6.24
N ASP A 188 5.93 15.34 7.47
CA ASP A 188 5.54 16.73 7.75
C ASP A 188 6.58 17.74 7.26
N PHE A 189 7.87 17.38 7.30
CA PHE A 189 8.95 18.13 6.66
C PHE A 189 8.75 18.23 5.15
N LEU A 190 8.52 17.10 4.47
CA LEU A 190 8.26 17.08 3.02
C LEU A 190 7.00 17.87 2.65
N VAL A 191 5.92 17.75 3.44
CA VAL A 191 4.69 18.52 3.25
C VAL A 191 4.97 20.02 3.34
N ALA A 192 5.76 20.47 4.31
CA ALA A 192 6.13 21.88 4.44
C ALA A 192 6.90 22.40 3.21
N LEU A 193 7.87 21.62 2.72
CA LEU A 193 8.62 21.95 1.51
C LEU A 193 7.72 21.99 0.27
N ARG A 194 6.87 20.98 0.10
CA ARG A 194 5.97 20.88 -1.06
C ARG A 194 4.90 21.96 -1.05
N LEU A 195 4.35 22.30 0.11
CA LEU A 195 3.43 23.43 0.23
C LEU A 195 4.09 24.72 -0.24
N ALA A 196 5.33 24.99 0.19
CA ALA A 196 6.08 26.17 -0.25
C ALA A 196 6.39 26.16 -1.75
N ALA A 197 6.78 25.00 -2.31
CA ALA A 197 7.16 24.87 -3.71
C ALA A 197 5.97 24.84 -4.70
N GLU A 198 4.82 24.32 -4.27
CA GLU A 198 3.64 24.12 -5.12
C GLU A 198 2.62 25.28 -5.03
N THR A 199 2.79 26.20 -4.08
CA THR A 199 1.91 27.38 -3.94
C THR A 199 1.94 28.24 -5.20
N PRO A 200 0.80 28.74 -5.72
CA PRO A 200 0.79 29.64 -6.87
C PRO A 200 1.63 30.91 -6.63
N GLY A 201 2.49 31.26 -7.59
CA GLY A 201 3.30 32.48 -7.52
C GLY A 201 4.55 32.45 -8.40
N LEU A 202 5.33 33.53 -8.31
CA LEU A 202 6.63 33.67 -8.97
C LEU A 202 7.62 32.63 -8.42
N ILE A 203 8.57 32.18 -9.27
CA ILE A 203 9.59 31.20 -8.88
C ILE A 203 10.41 31.70 -7.69
N GLU A 204 10.84 32.96 -7.70
CA GLU A 204 11.65 33.53 -6.61
C GLU A 204 10.91 33.54 -5.26
N HIS A 205 9.61 33.84 -5.25
CA HIS A 205 8.82 33.81 -4.02
C HIS A 205 8.73 32.39 -3.45
N ARG A 206 8.48 31.40 -4.31
CA ARG A 206 8.45 29.99 -3.91
C ARG A 206 9.82 29.48 -3.47
N HIS A 207 10.88 29.86 -4.16
CA HIS A 207 12.26 29.54 -3.79
C HIS A 207 12.56 30.03 -2.37
N ASN A 208 12.25 31.30 -2.07
CA ASN A 208 12.45 31.87 -0.74
C ASN A 208 11.58 31.20 0.32
N ALA A 209 10.34 30.82 -0.03
CA ALA A 209 9.47 30.07 0.86
C ALA A 209 10.01 28.67 1.18
N VAL A 210 10.56 27.95 0.18
CA VAL A 210 11.22 26.65 0.38
C VAL A 210 12.45 26.82 1.28
N PHE A 211 13.27 27.84 1.03
CA PHE A 211 14.43 28.12 1.87
C PHE A 211 14.04 28.35 3.33
N ALA A 212 13.01 29.17 3.57
CA ALA A 212 12.50 29.46 4.90
C ALA A 212 11.94 28.20 5.58
N ALA A 213 11.16 27.40 4.85
CA ALA A 213 10.60 26.14 5.34
C ALA A 213 11.67 25.12 5.71
N ALA A 214 12.71 24.97 4.88
CA ALA A 214 13.85 24.08 5.16
C ALA A 214 14.69 24.57 6.36
N SER A 215 14.77 25.89 6.54
CA SER A 215 15.53 26.55 7.59
C SER A 215 14.79 26.66 8.93
N ASP A 216 13.58 26.12 9.04
CA ASP A 216 12.81 26.07 10.28
C ASP A 216 13.46 25.12 11.32
N PRO A 217 13.87 25.62 12.51
CA PRO A 217 14.62 24.86 13.51
C PRO A 217 14.00 23.51 13.90
N ARG A 218 12.67 23.36 13.78
CA ARG A 218 11.98 22.09 14.10
C ARG A 218 12.44 20.91 13.23
N TRP A 219 13.03 21.20 12.06
CA TRP A 219 13.56 20.19 11.14
C TRP A 219 15.04 19.88 11.35
N GLY A 220 15.64 20.33 12.46
CA GLY A 220 17.07 20.18 12.72
C GLY A 220 17.60 18.75 12.53
N LYS A 221 16.82 17.72 12.89
CA LYS A 221 17.20 16.31 12.73
C LYS A 221 17.30 15.84 11.27
N TYR A 222 16.66 16.52 10.32
CA TYR A 222 16.71 16.18 8.88
C TYR A 222 17.81 16.91 8.13
N ARG A 223 18.24 18.08 8.60
CA ARG A 223 19.27 18.89 7.92
C ARG A 223 20.65 18.22 7.87
N GLY A 224 20.90 17.28 8.78
CA GLY A 224 22.12 16.47 8.77
C GLY A 224 22.18 15.44 7.65
N LEU A 225 21.05 15.16 6.98
CA LEU A 225 20.99 14.23 5.86
C LEU A 225 21.60 14.86 4.59
N ILE A 226 22.26 14.04 3.79
CA ILE A 226 22.87 14.47 2.53
C ILE A 226 21.77 15.02 1.61
N GLY A 227 22.00 16.18 1.00
CA GLY A 227 21.05 16.84 0.10
C GLY A 227 19.85 17.50 0.79
N HIS A 228 19.86 17.62 2.12
CA HIS A 228 18.77 18.25 2.90
C HIS A 228 19.12 19.65 3.43
N ARG A 229 20.22 20.24 2.96
CA ARG A 229 20.50 21.66 3.25
C ARG A 229 19.51 22.53 2.49
N ALA A 230 19.21 23.71 3.04
CA ALA A 230 18.21 24.60 2.46
C ALA A 230 18.56 24.98 1.01
N GLU A 231 19.85 25.20 0.72
CA GLU A 231 20.36 25.52 -0.62
C GLU A 231 20.21 24.33 -1.57
N ASP A 232 20.52 23.11 -1.11
CA ASP A 232 20.38 21.88 -1.91
C ASP A 232 18.91 21.66 -2.30
N LEU A 233 18.00 21.85 -1.35
CA LEU A 233 16.56 21.71 -1.56
C LEU A 233 16.03 22.77 -2.53
N CYS A 234 16.45 24.01 -2.36
CA CYS A 234 16.09 25.09 -3.29
C CYS A 234 16.59 24.79 -4.71
N GLY A 235 17.84 24.32 -4.85
CA GLY A 235 18.39 23.89 -6.14
C GLY A 235 17.71 22.65 -6.72
N TRP A 236 17.16 21.78 -5.87
CA TRP A 236 16.39 20.62 -6.32
C TRP A 236 15.05 21.04 -6.94
N PHE A 237 14.29 21.91 -6.26
CA PHE A 237 12.97 22.40 -6.71
C PHE A 237 13.07 23.43 -7.84
N PHE A 238 14.03 24.35 -7.73
CA PHE A 238 14.20 25.51 -8.61
C PHE A 238 15.67 25.65 -9.02
N PRO A 239 16.23 24.70 -9.79
CA PRO A 239 17.62 24.78 -10.22
C PRO A 239 17.83 26.00 -11.10
N ARG A 240 18.99 26.64 -10.97
CA ARG A 240 19.42 27.64 -11.94
C ARG A 240 19.57 26.97 -13.30
N PHE A 241 19.10 27.62 -14.36
CA PHE A 241 19.16 27.07 -15.71
C PHE A 241 20.58 26.59 -16.08
N ILE A 242 21.57 27.44 -15.80
CA ILE A 242 22.97 27.19 -16.12
C ILE A 242 23.55 25.95 -15.42
N ASP A 243 23.08 25.63 -14.21
CA ASP A 243 23.52 24.45 -13.47
C ASP A 243 22.96 23.14 -14.07
N THR A 244 21.96 23.24 -14.95
CA THR A 244 21.34 22.07 -15.60
C THR A 244 22.04 21.64 -16.90
N ILE A 245 23.07 22.37 -17.34
CA ILE A 245 23.75 22.12 -18.62
C ILE A 245 24.79 21.00 -18.45
N PRO A 246 24.66 19.85 -19.16
CA PRO A 246 25.55 18.72 -18.95
C PRO A 246 27.01 19.01 -19.36
N GLY A 247 27.92 18.85 -18.41
CA GLY A 247 29.37 19.00 -18.65
C GLY A 247 29.86 20.44 -18.73
N LEU A 248 29.05 21.42 -18.31
CA LEU A 248 29.51 22.79 -18.13
C LEU A 248 30.34 22.87 -16.82
N PRO A 249 31.63 23.23 -16.87
CA PRO A 249 32.45 23.30 -15.67
C PRO A 249 32.04 24.47 -14.79
N TYR A 250 32.20 24.34 -13.47
CA TYR A 250 31.85 25.38 -12.49
C TYR A 250 32.47 26.75 -12.82
N THR A 251 33.71 26.79 -13.32
CA THR A 251 34.37 28.05 -13.73
C THR A 251 33.64 28.75 -14.88
N ALA A 252 33.05 27.99 -15.82
CA ALA A 252 32.27 28.55 -16.90
C ALA A 252 30.91 29.04 -16.41
N VAL A 253 30.26 28.30 -15.50
CA VAL A 253 29.02 28.73 -14.83
C VAL A 253 29.20 30.09 -14.15
N THR A 254 30.25 30.25 -13.34
CA THR A 254 30.54 31.53 -12.67
C THR A 254 30.81 32.65 -13.67
N ALA A 255 31.64 32.40 -14.69
CA ALA A 255 31.95 33.40 -15.70
C ALA A 255 30.72 33.84 -16.51
N MET A 256 29.81 32.91 -16.82
CA MET A 256 28.54 33.22 -17.48
C MET A 256 27.63 34.07 -16.59
N TRP A 257 27.56 33.75 -15.29
CA TRP A 257 26.81 34.53 -14.31
C TRP A 257 27.32 35.98 -14.21
N ASP A 258 28.64 36.17 -14.15
CA ASP A 258 29.26 37.49 -14.02
C ASP A 258 28.96 38.43 -15.20
N VAL A 259 28.66 37.88 -16.38
CA VAL A 259 28.28 38.65 -17.58
C VAL A 259 26.79 38.58 -17.89
N ALA A 260 25.96 38.17 -16.92
CA ALA A 260 24.50 38.03 -17.04
C ALA A 260 24.04 37.11 -18.18
N LEU A 261 24.81 36.07 -18.51
CA LEU A 261 24.42 34.98 -19.40
C LEU A 261 23.83 33.82 -18.58
N ASP A 262 22.76 34.10 -17.85
CA ASP A 262 22.17 33.24 -16.82
C ASP A 262 20.76 32.71 -17.18
N THR A 263 20.17 33.19 -18.28
CA THR A 263 18.85 32.76 -18.78
C THR A 263 18.92 32.16 -20.19
N PRO A 264 18.00 31.25 -20.55
CA PRO A 264 17.94 30.68 -21.90
C PRO A 264 17.92 31.70 -23.04
N ASN A 265 17.18 32.81 -22.90
CA ASN A 265 17.12 33.86 -23.92
C ASN A 265 18.42 34.65 -24.04
N ARG A 266 18.97 35.13 -22.92
CA ARG A 266 20.25 35.86 -22.92
C ARG A 266 21.38 35.02 -23.53
N ILE A 267 21.38 33.73 -23.25
CA ILE A 267 22.35 32.79 -23.83
C ILE A 267 22.07 32.58 -25.32
N SER A 268 20.81 32.45 -25.72
CA SER A 268 20.39 32.29 -27.12
C SER A 268 20.77 33.51 -27.99
N ASP A 269 20.65 34.72 -27.44
CA ASP A 269 20.96 35.98 -28.13
C ASP A 269 22.46 36.28 -28.20
N ALA A 270 23.26 35.73 -27.29
CA ALA A 270 24.72 35.87 -27.32
C ALA A 270 25.30 35.23 -28.59
N SER A 271 26.35 35.82 -29.16
CA SER A 271 27.04 35.23 -30.31
C SER A 271 27.89 34.02 -29.90
N ASP A 272 28.12 33.08 -30.83
CA ASP A 272 29.01 31.93 -30.58
C ASP A 272 30.43 32.38 -30.22
N ASP A 273 30.94 33.44 -30.85
CA ASP A 273 32.24 34.04 -30.52
C ASP A 273 32.31 34.57 -29.09
N GLN A 274 31.23 35.13 -28.57
CA GLN A 274 31.16 35.59 -27.19
C GLN A 274 31.20 34.40 -26.22
N LEU A 275 30.42 33.36 -26.49
CA LEU A 275 30.35 32.17 -25.65
C LEU A 275 31.66 31.36 -25.65
N LEU A 276 32.34 31.26 -26.80
CA LEU A 276 33.62 30.55 -26.94
C LEU A 276 34.79 31.25 -26.24
N LYS A 277 34.68 32.55 -25.93
CA LYS A 277 35.68 33.27 -25.12
C LYS A 277 35.64 32.85 -23.64
N ILE A 278 34.54 32.24 -23.19
CA ILE A 278 34.41 31.80 -21.80
C ILE A 278 35.21 30.51 -21.60
N LYS A 279 36.21 30.56 -20.71
CA LYS A 279 37.06 29.42 -20.40
C LYS A 279 36.22 28.23 -19.92
N GLY A 280 36.32 27.11 -20.65
CA GLY A 280 35.57 25.89 -20.39
C GLY A 280 34.38 25.66 -21.34
N ILE A 281 34.07 26.63 -22.20
CA ILE A 281 33.08 26.48 -23.28
C ILE A 281 33.81 26.24 -24.60
N GLY A 282 33.96 24.97 -24.98
CA GLY A 282 34.41 24.58 -26.33
C GLY A 282 33.24 24.31 -27.28
N PRO A 283 33.50 23.97 -28.55
CA PRO A 283 32.44 23.71 -29.55
C PRO A 283 31.45 22.62 -29.15
N VAL A 284 31.89 21.59 -28.40
CA VAL A 284 31.00 20.53 -27.89
C VAL A 284 30.07 21.06 -26.80
N THR A 285 30.61 21.77 -25.81
CA THR A 285 29.84 22.37 -24.72
C THR A 285 28.87 23.43 -25.24
N LEU A 286 29.31 24.25 -26.21
CA LEU A 286 28.47 25.23 -26.88
C LEU A 286 27.25 24.57 -27.56
N ARG A 287 27.44 23.47 -28.30
CA ARG A 287 26.31 22.75 -28.90
C ARG A 287 25.32 22.25 -27.84
N LYS A 288 25.82 21.69 -26.73
CA LYS A 288 24.96 21.26 -25.61
C LYS A 288 24.22 22.42 -24.96
N LEU A 289 24.89 23.55 -24.78
CA LEU A 289 24.31 24.79 -24.26
C LEU A 289 23.15 25.28 -25.13
N ARG A 290 23.36 25.38 -26.45
CA ARG A 290 22.34 25.79 -27.42
C ARG A 290 21.17 24.81 -27.45
N ALA A 291 21.46 23.51 -27.49
CA ALA A 291 20.43 22.47 -27.44
C ALA A 291 19.59 22.60 -26.16
N ARG A 292 20.24 22.77 -25.01
CA ARG A 292 19.54 22.94 -23.73
C ARG A 292 18.69 24.20 -23.68
N CYS A 293 19.11 25.31 -24.30
CA CYS A 293 18.27 26.51 -24.43
C CYS A 293 17.03 26.26 -25.30
N ALA A 294 17.16 25.47 -26.37
CA ALA A 294 16.06 25.14 -27.26
C ALA A 294 15.02 24.19 -26.62
N GLU A 295 15.44 23.35 -25.68
CA GLU A 295 14.54 22.48 -24.89
C GLU A 295 13.62 23.26 -23.94
N ILE A 296 14.02 24.47 -23.52
CA ILE A 296 13.21 25.31 -22.64
C ILE A 296 12.22 26.12 -23.48
N LEU A 297 10.94 25.76 -23.40
CA LEU A 297 9.86 26.40 -24.16
C LEU A 297 9.17 27.55 -23.39
N GLU A 298 9.14 27.47 -22.06
CA GLU A 298 8.47 28.42 -21.18
C GLU A 298 9.46 29.03 -20.17
N GLY A 299 9.19 30.26 -19.71
CA GLY A 299 10.02 30.92 -18.69
C GLY A 299 11.46 31.17 -19.15
N ARG A 300 11.69 31.42 -20.45
CA ARG A 300 13.04 31.55 -21.02
C ARG A 300 13.84 32.78 -20.56
N ASP A 301 13.18 33.73 -19.90
CA ASP A 301 13.81 34.89 -19.25
C ASP A 301 14.03 34.67 -17.75
N GLU A 302 13.61 33.53 -17.21
CA GLU A 302 13.82 33.18 -15.81
C GLU A 302 15.22 32.58 -15.62
N VAL A 303 15.86 32.96 -14.52
CA VAL A 303 17.18 32.43 -14.13
C VAL A 303 17.07 30.97 -13.64
N ARG A 304 15.90 30.61 -13.10
CA ARG A 304 15.62 29.30 -12.51
C ARG A 304 14.53 28.57 -13.29
N LEU A 305 14.64 27.25 -13.34
CA LEU A 305 13.63 26.39 -13.93
C LEU A 305 12.62 25.95 -12.87
N ASP A 306 11.35 25.85 -13.26
CA ASP A 306 10.28 25.35 -12.39
C ASP A 306 10.09 23.84 -12.58
N ARG A 307 10.82 23.03 -11.81
CA ARG A 307 10.68 21.57 -11.88
C ARG A 307 9.33 21.05 -11.38
N ILE A 308 8.63 21.83 -10.55
CA ILE A 308 7.32 21.44 -10.02
C ILE A 308 6.28 21.40 -11.13
N ARG A 309 6.24 22.44 -11.98
CA ARG A 309 5.28 22.52 -13.09
C ARG A 309 5.60 21.56 -14.23
N GLN A 310 6.86 21.16 -14.39
CA GLN A 310 7.28 20.19 -15.40
C GLN A 310 6.94 18.73 -15.03
N SER A 311 6.58 18.46 -13.78
CA SER A 311 6.26 17.11 -13.27
C SER A 311 4.76 16.77 -13.20
N LYS A 312 3.89 17.70 -13.60
CA LYS A 312 2.44 17.51 -13.70
C LYS A 312 2.05 17.30 -15.16
#